data_AF-A0A062VJS8-F1
#
_entry.id   AF-A0A062VJS8-F1
#
_cell.length_a   1.000
_cell.length_b   1.000
_cell.length_c   1.000
_cell.angle_alpha   90.00
_cell.angle_beta   90.00
_cell.angle_gamma   90.00
#
_symmetry.space_group_name_H-M   'P 1'
#
loop_
_entity.id
_entity.type
_entity.pdbx_description
1 polymer ?
#
loop_
_entity_poly.entity_id
_entity_poly.type
_entity_poly.pdbx_seq_one_letter_code
_entity_poly.pdbx_strand_id
1 'polypeptide(L)'
;MRVGIAGLAVLVAACAHGAGKPQTVAEIHQANDWQHGEGARLQAALANDFSRIAQEAGRAATLAQIQAAGYECTYGEGHEDYPEPAAVCTYSFATRACQMDWELSLTSDPARPDSVDWTDAAFRRDCVGTADDWPGPVASEIDSHLAPVAPPEAR
;
A
#
# COMPACT_ATOMS: atom_id res chain seq x y z
N MET A 1 33.38 38.50 -33.93
CA MET A 1 32.30 37.49 -34.04
C MET A 1 32.61 36.32 -33.11
N ARG A 2 31.74 36.08 -32.12
CA ARG A 2 31.28 34.78 -31.58
C ARG A 2 30.81 34.99 -30.13
N VAL A 3 29.52 35.25 -29.99
CA VAL A 3 28.78 35.17 -28.73
C VAL A 3 28.54 33.68 -28.47
N GLY A 4 29.16 33.12 -27.44
CA GLY A 4 28.88 31.75 -26.99
C GLY A 4 27.65 31.76 -26.09
N ILE A 5 26.52 31.30 -26.61
CA ILE A 5 25.31 31.07 -25.82
C ILE A 5 25.50 29.74 -25.10
N ALA A 6 25.70 29.80 -23.79
CA ALA A 6 25.62 28.64 -22.91
C ALA A 6 24.15 28.21 -22.84
N GLY A 7 23.81 27.13 -23.56
CA GLY A 7 22.50 26.49 -23.48
C GLY A 7 22.36 25.77 -22.15
N LEU A 8 21.51 26.31 -21.28
CA LEU A 8 20.99 25.64 -20.09
C LEU A 8 20.31 24.33 -20.53
N ALA A 9 20.93 23.20 -20.21
CA ALA A 9 20.28 21.90 -20.33
C ALA A 9 19.23 21.79 -19.21
N VAL A 10 17.97 22.06 -19.56
CA VAL A 10 16.81 21.74 -18.72
C VAL A 10 16.74 20.22 -18.65
N LEU A 11 17.18 19.65 -17.53
CA LEU A 11 16.90 18.27 -17.17
C LEU A 11 15.41 18.15 -16.93
N VAL A 12 14.66 17.85 -17.99
CA VAL A 12 13.31 17.30 -17.88
C VAL A 12 13.50 15.93 -17.25
N ALA A 13 13.26 15.84 -15.94
CA ALA A 13 13.11 14.57 -15.24
C ALA A 13 11.87 13.88 -15.81
N ALA A 14 12.05 13.19 -16.93
CA ALA A 14 11.06 12.30 -17.48
C ALA A 14 10.82 11.20 -16.44
N CYS A 15 9.55 11.00 -16.07
CA CYS A 15 9.07 9.90 -15.25
C CYS A 15 9.36 8.57 -15.97
N ALA A 16 10.59 8.10 -15.90
CA ALA A 16 10.97 6.76 -16.31
C ALA A 16 10.52 5.79 -15.22
N HIS A 17 9.21 5.49 -15.19
CA HIS A 17 8.71 4.29 -14.54
C HIS A 17 9.30 3.11 -15.32
N GLY A 18 10.44 2.60 -14.87
CA GLY A 18 11.11 1.46 -15.48
C GLY A 18 10.14 0.29 -15.59
N ALA A 19 10.17 -0.42 -16.72
CA ALA A 19 9.36 -1.59 -17.02
C ALA A 19 9.75 -2.85 -16.21
N GLY A 20 10.20 -2.66 -14.96
CA GLY A 20 10.57 -3.70 -14.02
C GLY A 20 9.50 -3.90 -12.94
N LYS A 21 9.45 -5.11 -12.35
CA LYS A 21 8.64 -5.36 -11.16
C LYS A 21 9.20 -4.57 -9.97
N PRO A 22 8.38 -4.09 -9.03
CA PRO A 22 8.85 -3.44 -7.81
C PRO A 22 9.90 -4.28 -7.08
N GLN A 23 10.99 -3.69 -6.62
CA GLN A 23 12.04 -4.41 -5.87
C GLN A 23 11.91 -4.20 -4.36
N THR A 24 11.17 -3.17 -3.94
CA THR A 24 10.99 -2.83 -2.53
C THR A 24 9.52 -2.53 -2.21
N VAL A 25 9.15 -2.60 -0.92
CA VAL A 25 7.80 -2.21 -0.47
C VAL A 25 7.48 -0.76 -0.85
N ALA A 26 8.45 0.15 -0.77
CA ALA A 26 8.27 1.54 -1.19
C ALA A 26 7.99 1.67 -2.70
N GLU A 27 8.61 0.83 -3.54
CA GLU A 27 8.37 0.83 -4.98
C GLU A 27 6.98 0.30 -5.35
N ILE A 28 6.38 -0.60 -4.55
CA ILE A 28 4.99 -1.06 -4.76
C ILE A 28 4.03 0.14 -4.77
N HIS A 29 4.23 1.11 -3.87
CA HIS A 29 3.42 2.32 -3.78
C HIS A 29 3.53 3.22 -5.01
N GLN A 30 4.64 3.15 -5.74
CA GLN A 30 4.89 3.96 -6.94
C GLN A 30 4.46 3.23 -8.23
N ALA A 31 4.32 1.91 -8.19
CA ALA A 31 4.08 1.09 -9.37
C ALA A 31 2.63 1.04 -9.84
N ASN A 32 1.69 1.50 -9.02
CA ASN A 32 0.27 1.46 -9.33
C ASN A 32 -0.41 2.82 -9.12
N ASP A 33 -1.43 3.09 -9.93
CA ASP A 33 -2.41 4.14 -9.63
C ASP A 33 -3.36 3.62 -8.56
N TRP A 34 -2.98 3.81 -7.30
CA TRP A 34 -3.76 3.39 -6.14
C TRP A 34 -5.06 4.17 -5.97
N GLN A 35 -5.15 5.37 -6.55
CA GLN A 35 -6.32 6.22 -6.40
C GLN A 35 -7.43 5.83 -7.37
N HIS A 36 -7.09 5.49 -8.62
CA HIS A 36 -8.09 5.24 -9.68
C HIS A 36 -8.01 3.85 -10.31
N GLY A 37 -7.02 3.03 -9.93
CA GLY A 37 -6.91 1.66 -10.44
C GLY A 37 -8.08 0.79 -9.98
N GLU A 38 -8.45 -0.19 -10.81
CA GLU A 38 -9.40 -1.25 -10.42
C GLU A 38 -8.88 -1.97 -9.17
N GLY A 39 -9.62 -1.93 -8.07
CA GLY A 39 -9.05 -2.36 -6.81
C GLY A 39 -8.78 -3.87 -6.74
N ALA A 40 -9.43 -4.73 -7.56
CA ALA A 40 -9.17 -6.17 -7.55
C ALA A 40 -7.77 -6.44 -8.09
N ARG A 41 -7.42 -5.72 -9.15
CA ARG A 41 -6.10 -5.69 -9.74
C ARG A 41 -5.08 -5.13 -8.74
N LEU A 42 -5.41 -4.06 -8.02
CA LEU A 42 -4.53 -3.45 -7.02
C LEU A 42 -4.25 -4.38 -5.84
N GLN A 43 -5.28 -5.01 -5.30
CA GLN A 43 -5.19 -6.03 -4.24
C GLN A 43 -4.31 -7.21 -4.68
N ALA A 44 -4.54 -7.74 -5.88
CA ALA A 44 -3.74 -8.82 -6.42
C ALA A 44 -2.28 -8.40 -6.67
N ALA A 45 -2.05 -7.19 -7.17
CA ALA A 45 -0.69 -6.65 -7.36
C ALA A 45 0.04 -6.51 -6.03
N LEU A 46 -0.61 -5.95 -5.00
CA LEU A 46 -0.04 -5.82 -3.66
C LEU A 46 0.38 -7.18 -3.10
N ALA A 47 -0.53 -8.15 -3.08
CA ALA A 47 -0.28 -9.48 -2.54
C ALA A 47 0.87 -10.19 -3.28
N ASN A 48 0.87 -10.14 -4.62
CA ASN A 48 1.89 -10.79 -5.43
C ASN A 48 3.28 -10.16 -5.25
N ASP A 49 3.37 -8.83 -5.30
CA ASP A 49 4.67 -8.15 -5.18
C ASP A 49 5.21 -8.22 -3.76
N PHE A 50 4.35 -8.04 -2.75
CA PHE A 50 4.76 -8.16 -1.36
C PHE A 50 5.24 -9.58 -1.04
N SER A 51 4.49 -10.62 -1.41
CA SER A 51 4.89 -12.01 -1.15
C SER A 51 6.22 -12.33 -1.81
N ARG A 52 6.43 -11.92 -3.07
CA ARG A 52 7.71 -12.12 -3.75
C ARG A 52 8.86 -11.40 -3.04
N ILE A 53 8.71 -10.11 -2.74
CA ILE A 53 9.75 -9.33 -2.05
C ILE A 53 10.07 -9.97 -0.70
N ALA A 54 9.06 -10.42 0.04
CA ALA A 54 9.22 -11.05 1.34
C ALA A 54 10.02 -12.35 1.26
N GLN A 55 9.68 -13.22 0.31
CA GLN A 55 10.37 -14.49 0.08
C GLN A 55 11.81 -14.29 -0.41
N GLU A 56 12.07 -13.27 -1.25
CA GLU A 56 13.41 -12.95 -1.76
C GLU A 56 14.32 -12.35 -0.68
N ALA A 57 13.79 -11.48 0.19
CA ALA A 57 14.58 -10.75 1.18
C ALA A 57 14.72 -11.50 2.52
N GLY A 58 13.75 -12.34 2.88
CA GLY A 58 13.62 -12.90 4.23
C GLY A 58 12.96 -11.92 5.19
N ARG A 59 12.55 -12.42 6.36
CA ARG A 59 11.65 -11.71 7.28
C ARG A 59 12.25 -10.41 7.83
N ALA A 60 13.45 -10.47 8.40
CA ALA A 60 14.08 -9.31 9.03
C ALA A 60 14.28 -8.15 8.03
N ALA A 61 14.78 -8.46 6.83
CA ALA A 61 14.97 -7.46 5.78
C ALA A 61 13.62 -6.92 5.27
N THR A 62 12.59 -7.75 5.20
CA THR A 62 11.24 -7.33 4.79
C THR A 62 10.63 -6.38 5.81
N LEU A 63 10.72 -6.68 7.11
CA LEU A 63 10.26 -5.78 8.17
C LEU A 63 10.95 -4.42 8.12
N ALA A 64 12.27 -4.40 7.87
CA ALA A 64 13.01 -3.16 7.70
C ALA A 64 12.51 -2.35 6.48
N GLN A 65 12.18 -3.00 5.36
CA GLN A 65 11.61 -2.35 4.19
C GLN A 65 10.19 -1.81 4.45
N ILE A 66 9.35 -2.57 5.15
CA ILE A 66 7.99 -2.16 5.53
C ILE A 66 8.05 -0.88 6.38
N GLN A 67 8.90 -0.85 7.41
CA GLN A 67 9.10 0.32 8.26
C GLN A 67 9.67 1.52 7.47
N ALA A 68 10.64 1.27 6.58
CA ALA A 68 11.20 2.32 5.72
C ALA A 68 10.17 2.90 4.73
N ALA A 69 9.17 2.11 4.34
CA ALA A 69 8.05 2.56 3.52
C ALA A 69 6.98 3.36 4.32
N GLY A 70 7.15 3.48 5.65
CA GLY A 70 6.28 4.30 6.51
C GLY A 70 5.12 3.54 7.15
N TYR A 71 5.13 2.21 7.12
CA TYR A 71 4.12 1.42 7.83
C TYR A 71 4.38 1.39 9.33
N GLU A 72 3.31 1.39 10.09
CA GLU A 72 3.33 1.09 11.52
C GLU A 72 3.02 -0.39 11.74
N CYS A 73 3.87 -1.10 12.49
CA CYS A 73 3.73 -2.53 12.71
C CYS A 73 3.32 -2.84 14.14
N THR A 74 2.29 -3.68 14.28
CA THR A 74 1.95 -4.37 15.52
C THR A 74 2.44 -5.81 15.44
N TYR A 75 3.01 -6.31 16.52
CA TYR A 75 3.52 -7.67 16.62
C TYR A 75 2.63 -8.46 17.56
N GLY A 76 2.30 -9.70 17.20
CA GLY A 76 1.64 -10.63 18.11
C GLY A 76 2.49 -10.93 19.36
N GLU A 77 1.90 -11.61 20.34
CA GLU A 77 2.66 -12.06 21.51
C GLU A 77 3.64 -13.17 21.09
N GLY A 78 4.93 -12.97 21.41
CA GLY A 78 5.94 -14.00 21.21
C GLY A 78 5.70 -15.20 22.14
N HIS A 79 5.75 -16.40 21.59
CA HIS A 79 5.64 -17.65 22.33
C HIS A 79 6.93 -18.47 22.16
N GLU A 80 7.24 -19.40 23.07
CA GLU A 80 8.42 -20.27 22.92
C GLU A 80 8.37 -21.09 21.61
N ASP A 81 7.15 -21.45 21.18
CA ASP A 81 6.89 -22.14 19.91
C ASP A 81 6.84 -21.20 18.69
N TYR A 82 6.82 -19.88 18.91
CA TYR A 82 6.76 -18.85 17.87
C TYR A 82 7.68 -17.69 18.26
N PRO A 83 9.01 -17.89 18.15
CA PRO A 83 10.00 -16.91 18.61
C PRO A 83 9.91 -15.59 17.84
N GLU A 84 9.35 -15.63 16.64
CA GLU A 84 9.10 -14.48 15.79
C GLU A 84 7.58 -14.34 15.55
N PRO A 85 6.86 -13.57 16.39
CA PRO A 85 5.41 -13.47 16.28
C PRO A 85 4.99 -12.82 14.95
N ALA A 86 3.78 -13.12 14.48
CA ALA A 86 3.24 -12.50 13.28
C ALA A 86 3.30 -10.96 13.41
N ALA A 87 3.75 -10.32 12.33
CA ALA A 87 3.74 -8.87 12.21
C ALA A 87 2.60 -8.47 11.31
N VAL A 88 1.77 -7.53 11.77
CA VAL A 88 0.67 -6.91 11.02
C VAL A 88 1.01 -5.43 10.93
N CYS A 89 1.23 -4.95 9.71
CA CYS A 89 1.74 -3.61 9.46
C CYS A 89 0.75 -2.83 8.61
N THR A 90 0.41 -1.61 9.03
CA THR A 90 -0.57 -0.75 8.36
C THR A 90 0.04 0.55 7.89
N TYR A 91 -0.35 0.99 6.70
CA TYR A 91 -0.07 2.31 6.17
C TYR A 91 -1.38 2.91 5.67
N SER A 92 -1.65 4.14 6.07
CA SER A 92 -2.88 4.84 5.71
C SER A 92 -2.55 6.20 5.12
N PHE A 93 -3.24 6.56 4.05
CA PHE A 93 -3.14 7.87 3.44
C PHE A 93 -4.53 8.40 3.12
N ALA A 94 -4.82 9.60 3.62
CA ALA A 94 -6.10 10.27 3.42
C ALA A 94 -5.91 11.60 2.68
N THR A 95 -6.77 11.82 1.69
CA THR A 95 -6.99 13.10 1.04
C THR A 95 -8.38 13.61 1.40
N ARG A 96 -8.77 14.80 0.93
CA ARG A 96 -10.15 15.29 1.09
C ARG A 96 -11.20 14.40 0.40
N ALA A 97 -10.79 13.63 -0.61
CA ALA A 97 -11.71 12.91 -1.48
C ALA A 97 -11.65 11.39 -1.30
N CYS A 98 -10.58 10.87 -0.68
CA CYS A 98 -10.37 9.43 -0.53
C CYS A 98 -9.48 9.11 0.67
N GLN A 99 -9.80 8.05 1.38
CA GLN A 99 -8.96 7.32 2.31
C GLN A 99 -8.48 6.02 1.65
N MET A 100 -7.19 5.73 1.77
CA MET A 100 -6.59 4.49 1.30
C MET A 100 -5.80 3.84 2.43
N ASP A 101 -6.02 2.55 2.61
CA ASP A 101 -5.42 1.74 3.66
C ASP A 101 -4.76 0.50 3.06
N TRP A 102 -3.49 0.30 3.44
CA TRP A 102 -2.71 -0.88 3.11
C TRP A 102 -2.38 -1.62 4.40
N GLU A 103 -2.57 -2.93 4.38
CA GLU A 103 -2.18 -3.83 5.46
C GLU A 103 -1.29 -4.91 4.88
N LEU A 104 -0.15 -5.16 5.52
CA LEU A 104 0.80 -6.20 5.16
C LEU A 104 1.06 -7.06 6.38
N SER A 105 0.88 -8.37 6.23
CA SER A 105 1.09 -9.32 7.31
C SER A 105 2.15 -10.35 6.92
N LEU A 106 3.05 -10.68 7.84
CA LEU A 106 4.03 -11.74 7.63
C LEU A 106 4.40 -12.48 8.92
N THR A 107 4.71 -13.76 8.76
CA THR A 107 5.24 -14.64 9.82
C THR A 107 6.42 -15.46 9.30
N SER A 108 7.20 -16.02 10.20
CA SER A 108 8.25 -17.00 9.88
C SER A 108 7.88 -18.41 10.33
N ASP A 109 8.62 -19.37 9.81
CA ASP A 109 8.60 -20.76 10.26
C ASP A 109 9.34 -20.83 11.61
N PRO A 110 8.72 -21.35 12.69
CA PRO A 110 9.38 -21.50 13.98
C PRO A 110 10.70 -22.27 13.95
N ALA A 111 10.84 -23.24 13.04
CA ALA A 111 12.05 -24.03 12.87
C ALA A 111 13.14 -23.29 12.07
N ARG A 112 12.78 -22.21 11.37
CA ARG A 112 13.67 -21.40 10.54
C ARG A 112 13.41 -19.91 10.82
N PRO A 113 13.95 -19.38 11.94
CA PRO A 113 13.96 -17.94 12.19
C PRO A 113 14.54 -17.19 10.99
N ASP A 114 14.03 -16.00 10.71
CA ASP A 114 14.31 -15.17 9.51
C ASP A 114 13.70 -15.65 8.18
N SER A 115 13.11 -16.85 8.11
CA SER A 115 12.35 -17.27 6.92
C SER A 115 10.99 -16.57 6.81
N VAL A 116 10.35 -16.63 5.65
CA VAL A 116 8.96 -16.19 5.48
C VAL A 116 8.11 -17.43 5.20
N ASP A 117 7.26 -17.79 6.16
CA ASP A 117 6.34 -18.94 6.03
C ASP A 117 5.03 -18.53 5.38
N TRP A 118 4.48 -17.40 5.82
CA TRP A 118 3.23 -16.87 5.30
C TRP A 118 3.27 -15.35 5.19
N THR A 119 2.60 -14.86 4.14
CA THR A 119 2.35 -13.44 3.89
C THR A 119 0.90 -13.24 3.53
N ASP A 120 0.34 -12.12 3.94
CA ASP A 120 -0.95 -11.61 3.46
C ASP A 120 -0.88 -10.12 3.24
N ALA A 121 -1.79 -9.61 2.42
CA ALA A 121 -1.91 -8.21 2.15
C ALA A 121 -3.37 -7.83 1.95
N ALA A 122 -3.74 -6.63 2.39
CA ALA A 122 -5.05 -6.05 2.11
C ALA A 122 -4.88 -4.61 1.64
N PHE A 123 -5.67 -4.22 0.65
CA PHE A 123 -5.82 -2.87 0.17
C PHE A 123 -7.29 -2.47 0.22
N ARG A 124 -7.57 -1.35 0.86
CA ARG A 124 -8.89 -0.74 0.93
C ARG A 124 -8.81 0.70 0.44
N ARG A 125 -9.81 1.10 -0.31
CA ARG A 125 -9.99 2.48 -0.77
C ARG A 125 -11.44 2.86 -0.58
N ASP A 126 -11.62 3.98 0.12
CA ASP A 126 -12.90 4.62 0.41
C ASP A 126 -12.83 6.06 -0.11
N CYS A 127 -13.59 6.37 -1.14
CA CYS A 127 -13.65 7.64 -1.83
C CYS A 127 -15.06 8.24 -1.76
N VAL A 128 -15.13 9.56 -1.99
CA VAL A 128 -16.42 10.24 -2.22
C VAL A 128 -16.99 9.75 -3.56
N GLY A 129 -18.19 9.17 -3.50
CA GLY A 129 -18.88 8.56 -4.62
C GLY A 129 -18.45 7.11 -4.89
N THR A 130 -19.44 6.29 -5.22
CA THR A 130 -19.30 4.82 -5.36
C THR A 130 -18.37 4.29 -6.47
N ALA A 131 -17.91 5.11 -7.42
CA ALA A 131 -17.28 4.59 -8.64
C ALA A 131 -15.89 3.98 -8.40
N ASP A 132 -15.15 4.54 -7.46
CA ASP A 132 -13.77 4.16 -7.16
C ASP A 132 -13.66 3.36 -5.85
N ASP A 133 -14.75 3.13 -5.13
CA ASP A 133 -14.75 2.28 -3.94
C ASP A 133 -14.43 0.85 -4.33
N TRP A 134 -13.64 0.14 -3.52
CA TRP A 134 -13.33 -1.27 -3.78
C TRP A 134 -13.03 -2.06 -2.47
N PRO A 135 -13.52 -3.33 -2.27
CA PRO A 135 -13.63 -4.41 -3.24
C PRO A 135 -14.77 -4.50 -4.25
N GLY A 136 -15.56 -3.45 -4.40
CA GLY A 136 -16.60 -3.20 -5.39
C GLY A 136 -16.90 -1.71 -5.38
N PRO A 137 -17.48 -1.12 -6.45
CA PRO A 137 -18.29 0.07 -6.25
C PRO A 137 -19.27 -0.19 -5.10
N VAL A 138 -19.05 0.47 -3.96
CA VAL A 138 -19.79 0.28 -2.71
C VAL A 138 -20.20 1.67 -2.24
N ALA A 139 -21.38 1.82 -1.63
CA ALA A 139 -21.72 3.08 -0.98
C ALA A 139 -20.86 3.24 0.28
N SER A 140 -19.94 4.21 0.29
CA SER A 140 -19.01 4.40 1.39
C SER A 140 -19.63 5.06 2.62
N GLU A 141 -18.95 4.93 3.77
CA GLU A 141 -19.34 5.63 5.00
C GLU A 141 -19.19 7.15 4.82
N ILE A 142 -18.20 7.59 4.03
CA ILE A 142 -18.03 9.00 3.64
C ILE A 142 -19.28 9.52 2.91
N ASP A 143 -19.83 8.77 1.96
CA ASP A 143 -21.07 9.13 1.26
C ASP A 143 -22.27 9.24 2.22
N SER A 144 -22.34 8.36 3.23
CA SER A 144 -23.42 8.39 4.23
C SER A 144 -23.41 9.65 5.10
N HIS A 145 -22.23 10.24 5.34
CA HIS A 145 -22.08 11.50 6.08
C HIS A 145 -22.25 12.75 5.22
N LEU A 146 -22.25 12.62 3.89
CA LEU A 146 -22.48 13.70 2.94
C LEU A 146 -23.95 13.81 2.49
N ALA A 147 -24.77 12.79 2.75
CA ALA A 147 -26.20 12.83 2.44
C ALA A 147 -26.91 13.95 3.22
N PRO A 148 -27.75 14.79 2.57
CA PRO A 148 -28.52 15.81 3.27
C PRO A 148 -29.38 15.17 4.36
N VAL A 149 -29.33 15.70 5.58
CA VAL A 149 -30.25 15.29 6.65
C VAL A 149 -31.68 15.52 6.16
N ALA A 150 -32.45 14.45 6.04
CA ALA A 150 -33.84 14.55 5.65
C ALA A 150 -34.57 15.49 6.63
N PRO A 151 -35.33 16.48 6.16
CA PRO A 151 -36.10 17.33 7.05
C PRO A 151 -37.06 16.45 7.86
N PRO A 152 -37.28 16.76 9.16
CA PRO A 152 -38.15 15.94 10.00
C PRO A 152 -39.52 15.82 9.36
N GLU A 153 -40.04 14.60 9.28
CA GLU A 153 -41.40 14.35 8.80
C GLU A 153 -42.37 15.21 9.63
N ALA A 154 -43.06 16.13 8.96
CA ALA A 154 -44.13 16.89 9.57
C ALA A 154 -45.23 15.89 9.98
N ARG A 155 -45.38 15.66 11.29
CA ARG A 155 -46.48 14.89 11.87
C ARG A 155 -47.78 15.67 11.84
#